data_AF-U1P6R9-F1
#
_entry.id   AF-U1P6R9-F1
#
_cell.length_a   1.000
_cell.length_b   1.000
_cell.length_c   1.000
_cell.angle_alpha   90.00
_cell.angle_beta   90.00
_cell.angle_gamma   90.00
#
_symmetry.space_group_name_H-M   'P 1'
#
loop_
_entity.id
_entity.type
_entity.pdbx_description
1 polymer ?
#
loop_
_entity_poly.entity_id
_entity_poly.type
_entity_poly.pdbx_seq_one_letter_code
_entity_poly.pdbx_strand_id
1 'polypeptide(L)'
;MDETVEAEWEPLTAVRVHEPGFETLAGVVDPLPNLFRSGFSLDAARREHGRLVAALEGAGVTVRTLTEELAAAGQLAGLVDRTVTVGTDGVHEPRRETARRQLRETLHELPAAQQLQLVAAGARVTRLGTVSEEAESPAGGSLAGDLDPGRLETSRLAFDEPASNLYFQRDQQITTPRGHVLCAAATDTRRREREIVTRAVDPVHRVSAGPLGGG
;
A
#
# COMPACT_ATOMS: atom_id res chain seq x y z
N MET A 1 18.98 18.31 -1.33
CA MET A 1 20.26 17.62 -1.63
C MET A 1 19.88 16.45 -2.49
N ASP A 2 20.60 16.21 -3.58
CA ASP A 2 20.41 14.98 -4.35
C ASP A 2 20.93 13.81 -3.50
N GLU A 3 20.04 12.89 -3.14
CA GLU A 3 20.39 11.69 -2.38
C GLU A 3 21.05 10.68 -3.30
N THR A 4 22.39 10.71 -3.31
CA THR A 4 23.21 9.82 -4.10
C THR A 4 24.03 8.90 -3.19
N VAL A 5 24.51 7.80 -3.76
CA VAL A 5 25.40 6.85 -3.09
C VAL A 5 26.59 6.60 -3.98
N GLU A 6 27.81 6.89 -3.51
CA GLU A 6 29.05 6.57 -4.24
C GLU A 6 29.59 5.19 -3.87
N ALA A 7 29.56 4.84 -2.59
CA ALA A 7 29.98 3.53 -2.12
C ALA A 7 29.16 3.00 -0.93
N GLU A 8 29.11 1.67 -0.80
CA GLU A 8 28.40 0.95 0.29
C GLU A 8 29.09 1.07 1.66
N TRP A 9 30.33 1.56 1.71
CA TRP A 9 31.12 1.70 2.95
C TRP A 9 31.28 3.15 3.43
N GLU A 10 30.72 4.11 2.69
CA GLU A 10 30.72 5.50 3.14
C GLU A 10 29.75 5.71 4.30
N PRO A 11 29.99 6.72 5.15
CA PRO A 11 29.05 7.06 6.21
C PRO A 11 27.65 7.33 5.66
N LEU A 12 26.68 6.57 6.15
CA LEU A 12 25.29 6.73 5.77
C LEU A 12 24.75 8.08 6.29
N THR A 13 24.22 8.91 5.39
CA THR A 13 23.66 10.23 5.76
C THR A 13 22.14 10.27 5.68
N ALA A 14 21.55 9.49 4.78
CA ALA A 14 20.10 9.36 4.63
C ALA A 14 19.71 7.95 4.18
N VAL A 15 18.53 7.48 4.59
CA VAL A 15 18.00 6.18 4.21
C VAL A 15 16.48 6.20 4.14
N ARG A 16 15.92 5.48 3.16
CA ARG A 16 14.50 5.22 3.07
C ARG A 16 14.14 3.87 3.68
N VAL A 17 13.08 3.85 4.47
CA VAL A 17 12.51 2.64 5.08
C VAL A 17 11.02 2.53 4.79
N HIS A 18 10.45 1.35 5.00
CA HIS A 18 9.00 1.13 5.00
C HIS A 18 8.65 0.27 6.20
N GLU A 19 7.79 0.79 7.07
CA GLU A 19 7.37 0.04 8.25
C GLU A 19 6.45 -1.13 7.83
N PRO A 20 6.67 -2.35 8.35
CA PRO A 20 5.79 -3.49 8.09
C PRO A 20 4.32 -3.18 8.43
N GLY A 21 3.49 -3.08 7.40
CA GLY A 21 2.06 -2.82 7.53
C GLY A 21 1.21 -4.10 7.47
N PHE A 22 -0.09 -3.92 7.27
CA PHE A 22 -1.03 -5.04 7.17
C PHE A 22 -0.74 -5.94 5.96
N GLU A 23 -0.13 -5.41 4.91
CA GLU A 23 0.32 -6.17 3.74
C GLU A 23 1.29 -7.30 4.10
N THR A 24 2.03 -7.16 5.21
CA THR A 24 2.97 -8.16 5.70
C THR A 24 2.25 -9.36 6.33
N LEU A 25 0.97 -9.22 6.71
CA LEU A 25 0.20 -10.31 7.34
C LEU A 25 0.09 -11.54 6.44
N ALA A 26 0.04 -11.36 5.12
CA ALA A 26 0.05 -12.48 4.19
C ALA A 26 1.31 -13.35 4.34
N GLY A 27 2.47 -12.72 4.54
CA GLY A 27 3.73 -13.43 4.81
C GLY A 27 3.82 -14.07 6.20
N VAL A 28 3.05 -13.55 7.16
CA VAL A 28 2.93 -14.17 8.49
C VAL A 28 2.05 -15.42 8.45
N VAL A 29 0.92 -15.35 7.73
CA VAL A 29 -0.10 -16.40 7.68
C VAL A 29 0.26 -17.52 6.69
N ASP A 30 0.77 -17.17 5.51
CA ASP A 30 1.18 -18.11 4.47
C ASP A 30 2.59 -17.73 3.93
N PRO A 31 3.66 -18.15 4.62
CA PRO A 31 5.00 -17.62 4.39
C PRO A 31 5.57 -17.93 3.01
N LEU A 32 5.47 -19.18 2.55
CA LEU A 32 6.22 -19.66 1.38
C LEU A 32 5.81 -18.95 0.08
N PRO A 33 4.52 -18.78 -0.26
CA PRO A 33 4.11 -18.05 -1.45
C PRO A 33 4.48 -16.56 -1.41
N ASN A 34 4.67 -16.03 -0.20
CA ASN A 34 5.03 -14.63 0.06
C ASN A 34 6.54 -14.41 0.25
N LEU A 35 7.38 -15.42 -0.08
CA LEU A 35 8.85 -15.38 0.00
C LEU A 35 9.43 -15.28 1.42
N PHE A 36 8.66 -15.72 2.42
CA PHE A 36 9.14 -15.85 3.80
C PHE A 36 9.50 -17.31 4.12
N ARG A 37 10.53 -17.49 4.94
CA ARG A 37 10.98 -18.84 5.36
C ARG A 37 10.05 -19.47 6.39
N SER A 38 9.41 -18.66 7.23
CA SER A 38 8.52 -19.08 8.31
C SER A 38 7.61 -17.93 8.73
N GLY A 39 6.53 -18.24 9.45
CA GLY A 39 5.71 -17.22 10.10
C GLY A 39 6.48 -16.47 11.19
N PHE A 40 6.01 -15.27 11.53
CA PHE A 40 6.63 -14.39 12.54
C PHE A 40 5.58 -13.47 13.16
N SER A 41 5.94 -12.74 14.22
CA SER A 41 5.04 -11.76 14.83
C SER A 41 5.16 -10.41 14.14
N LEU A 42 4.07 -9.93 13.54
CA LEU A 42 4.02 -8.60 12.93
C LEU A 42 4.28 -7.49 13.96
N ASP A 43 3.75 -7.63 15.17
CA ASP A 43 4.00 -6.66 16.25
C ASP A 43 5.47 -6.66 16.69
N ALA A 44 6.12 -7.83 16.74
CA ALA A 44 7.55 -7.89 17.02
C ALA A 44 8.36 -7.24 15.89
N ALA A 45 8.01 -7.50 14.63
CA ALA A 45 8.66 -6.90 13.47
C ALA A 45 8.53 -5.36 13.47
N ARG A 46 7.37 -4.81 13.83
CA ARG A 46 7.18 -3.35 13.98
C ARG A 46 8.05 -2.77 15.09
N ARG A 47 8.12 -3.43 16.25
CA ARG A 47 9.00 -2.98 17.35
C ARG A 47 10.48 -3.05 16.96
N GLU A 48 10.89 -4.09 16.25
CA GLU A 48 12.24 -4.24 15.72
C GLU A 48 12.57 -3.16 14.70
N HIS A 49 11.66 -2.89 13.77
CA HIS A 49 11.77 -1.80 12.81
C HIS A 49 11.90 -0.43 13.52
N GLY A 50 11.06 -0.17 14.53
CA GLY A 50 11.16 1.06 15.33
C GLY A 50 12.51 1.21 16.04
N ARG A 51 13.08 0.11 16.57
CA ARG A 51 14.43 0.13 17.15
C ARG A 51 15.51 0.40 16.11
N LEU A 52 15.38 -0.15 14.90
CA LEU A 52 16.28 0.14 13.79
C LEU A 52 16.25 1.62 13.41
N VAL A 53 15.06 2.20 13.24
CA VAL A 53 14.88 3.62 12.94
C VAL A 53 15.51 4.48 14.03
N ALA A 54 15.20 4.23 15.30
CA ALA A 54 15.75 4.99 16.42
C ALA A 54 17.28 4.90 16.50
N ALA A 55 17.87 3.75 16.15
CA ALA A 55 19.33 3.59 16.12
C ALA A 55 19.98 4.40 14.99
N LEU A 56 19.35 4.43 13.81
CA LEU A 56 19.80 5.22 12.66
C LEU A 56 19.73 6.73 12.96
N GLU A 57 18.59 7.19 13.47
CA GLU A 57 18.40 8.60 13.86
C GLU A 57 19.36 8.99 14.99
N GLY A 58 19.56 8.12 15.98
CA GLY A 58 20.53 8.31 17.06
C GLY A 58 21.99 8.41 16.57
N ALA A 59 22.30 7.86 15.39
CA ALA A 59 23.58 8.00 14.72
C ALA A 59 23.67 9.24 13.80
N GLY A 60 22.63 10.07 13.75
CA GLY A 60 22.56 11.27 12.90
C GLY A 60 22.15 11.00 11.45
N VAL A 61 21.64 9.80 11.14
CA VAL A 61 21.13 9.45 9.81
C VAL A 61 19.74 10.02 9.64
N THR A 62 19.48 10.67 8.51
CA THR A 62 18.12 11.09 8.13
C THR A 62 17.32 9.88 7.67
N VAL A 63 16.32 9.46 8.44
CA VAL A 63 15.42 8.38 8.04
C VAL A 63 14.16 8.98 7.41
N ARG A 64 13.76 8.49 6.24
CA ARG A 64 12.49 8.81 5.60
C ARG A 64 11.67 7.57 5.36
N THR A 65 10.37 7.68 5.47
CA THR A 65 9.48 6.57 5.15
C THR A 65 8.97 6.67 3.71
N LEU A 66 8.74 5.52 3.07
CA LEU A 66 8.08 5.45 1.77
C LEU A 66 6.72 6.17 1.77
N THR A 67 5.98 6.08 2.88
CA THR A 67 4.70 6.79 3.08
C THR A 67 4.87 8.30 2.98
N GLU A 68 5.87 8.87 3.68
CA GLU A 68 6.13 10.31 3.67
C GLU A 68 6.53 10.80 2.29
N GLU A 69 7.39 10.05 1.58
CA GLU A 69 7.79 10.39 0.21
C GLU A 69 6.59 10.41 -0.75
N LEU A 70 5.74 9.38 -0.71
CA LEU A 70 4.54 9.29 -1.55
C LEU A 70 3.51 10.36 -1.22
N ALA A 71 3.38 10.72 0.06
CA ALA A 71 2.51 11.80 0.51
C ALA A 71 3.02 13.15 0.04
N ALA A 72 4.32 13.43 0.21
CA ALA A 72 4.95 14.67 -0.24
C ALA A 72 4.89 14.84 -1.76
N ALA A 73 4.99 13.73 -2.51
CA ALA A 73 4.86 13.71 -3.97
C ALA A 73 3.40 13.76 -4.47
N GLY A 74 2.41 13.75 -3.57
CA GLY A 74 0.98 13.77 -3.93
C GLY A 74 0.51 12.51 -4.69
N GLN A 75 1.20 11.38 -4.53
CA GLN A 75 0.96 10.18 -5.35
C GLN A 75 -0.03 9.19 -4.75
N LEU A 76 -0.34 9.31 -3.45
CA LEU A 76 -1.17 8.36 -2.72
C LEU A 76 -2.60 8.28 -3.26
N ALA A 77 -3.27 9.40 -3.54
CA ALA A 77 -4.63 9.39 -4.08
C ALA A 77 -4.71 8.64 -5.41
N GLY A 78 -3.78 8.92 -6.33
CA GLY A 78 -3.72 8.20 -7.60
C GLY A 78 -3.36 6.71 -7.44
N LEU A 79 -2.56 6.35 -6.44
CA LEU A 79 -2.29 4.93 -6.10
C LEU A 79 -3.56 4.24 -5.59
N VAL A 80 -4.31 4.87 -4.69
CA VAL A 80 -5.60 4.39 -4.21
C VAL A 80 -6.55 4.18 -5.39
N ASP A 81 -6.64 5.14 -6.30
CA ASP A 81 -7.55 5.04 -7.44
C ASP A 81 -7.29 3.85 -8.35
N ARG A 82 -6.02 3.60 -8.62
CA ARG A 82 -5.59 2.52 -9.52
C ARG A 82 -5.61 1.14 -8.87
N THR A 83 -5.37 1.07 -7.57
CA THR A 83 -5.07 -0.22 -6.89
C THR A 83 -6.23 -0.70 -6.04
N VAL A 84 -6.94 0.20 -5.36
CA VAL A 84 -8.02 -0.16 -4.45
C VAL A 84 -9.32 -0.32 -5.24
N THR A 85 -9.92 -1.50 -5.14
CA THR A 85 -11.18 -1.83 -5.82
C THR A 85 -12.36 -1.50 -4.91
N VAL A 86 -13.39 -0.85 -5.45
CA VAL A 86 -14.62 -0.50 -4.71
C VAL A 86 -15.84 -1.20 -5.31
N GLY A 87 -16.54 -2.00 -4.49
CA GLY A 87 -17.73 -2.76 -4.86
C GLY A 87 -18.99 -2.33 -4.08
N THR A 88 -20.16 -2.66 -4.62
CA THR A 88 -21.48 -2.34 -4.02
C THR A 88 -22.46 -3.51 -4.22
N ASP A 89 -22.01 -4.70 -3.87
CA ASP A 89 -22.74 -5.95 -4.13
C ASP A 89 -24.03 -5.99 -3.30
N GLY A 90 -25.15 -6.33 -3.95
CA GLY A 90 -26.46 -6.38 -3.27
C GLY A 90 -27.04 -5.01 -2.86
N VAL A 91 -26.35 -3.89 -3.13
CA VAL A 91 -26.89 -2.54 -2.91
C VAL A 91 -27.96 -2.25 -3.97
N HIS A 92 -29.06 -1.60 -3.57
CA HIS A 92 -30.13 -1.20 -4.47
C HIS A 92 -29.63 -0.23 -5.56
N GLU A 93 -29.99 -0.46 -6.84
CA GLU A 93 -29.43 0.22 -8.03
C GLU A 93 -29.34 1.76 -7.89
N PRO A 94 -30.43 2.49 -7.57
CA PRO A 94 -30.39 3.94 -7.33
C PRO A 94 -29.36 4.43 -6.31
N ARG A 95 -28.95 3.58 -5.36
CA ARG A 95 -27.98 3.93 -4.30
C ARG A 95 -26.55 3.49 -4.61
N ARG A 96 -26.32 2.63 -5.63
CA ARG A 96 -24.99 2.05 -5.93
C ARG A 96 -23.94 3.11 -6.22
N GLU A 97 -24.28 4.09 -7.06
CA GLU A 97 -23.31 5.11 -7.46
C GLU A 97 -22.96 6.04 -6.29
N THR A 98 -23.96 6.47 -5.53
CA THR A 98 -23.75 7.26 -4.31
C THR A 98 -22.91 6.49 -3.29
N ALA A 99 -23.16 5.20 -3.08
CA ALA A 99 -22.38 4.38 -2.17
C ALA A 99 -20.92 4.21 -2.63
N ARG A 100 -20.69 3.98 -3.94
CA ARG A 100 -19.33 3.91 -4.50
C ARG A 100 -18.58 5.23 -4.31
N ARG A 101 -19.23 6.36 -4.62
CA ARG A 101 -18.64 7.69 -4.45
C ARG A 101 -18.28 7.96 -2.99
N GLN A 102 -19.18 7.67 -2.05
CA GLN A 102 -18.91 7.81 -0.61
C GLN A 102 -17.72 6.97 -0.16
N LEU A 103 -17.64 5.70 -0.59
CA LEU A 103 -16.49 4.84 -0.26
C LEU A 103 -15.18 5.42 -0.82
N ARG A 104 -15.19 5.93 -2.06
CA ARG A 104 -14.02 6.58 -2.66
C ARG A 104 -13.61 7.82 -1.87
N GLU A 105 -14.55 8.71 -1.56
CA GLU A 105 -14.31 9.90 -0.76
C GLU A 105 -13.66 9.54 0.60
N THR A 106 -14.24 8.57 1.31
CA THR A 106 -13.68 8.08 2.58
C THR A 106 -12.25 7.54 2.40
N LEU A 107 -11.96 6.78 1.33
CA LEU A 107 -10.61 6.27 1.05
C LEU A 107 -9.59 7.39 0.84
N HIS A 108 -9.98 8.50 0.22
CA HIS A 108 -9.12 9.66 0.00
C HIS A 108 -8.89 10.49 1.27
N GLU A 109 -9.80 10.44 2.23
CA GLU A 109 -9.69 11.12 3.52
C GLU A 109 -8.85 10.35 4.55
N LEU A 110 -8.54 9.08 4.28
CA LEU A 110 -7.71 8.28 5.18
C LEU A 110 -6.28 8.88 5.33
N PRO A 111 -5.69 8.78 6.53
CA PRO A 111 -4.27 9.05 6.73
C PRO A 111 -3.37 8.34 5.72
N ALA A 112 -2.27 9.01 5.33
CA ALA A 112 -1.32 8.52 4.33
C ALA A 112 -0.85 7.07 4.56
N ALA A 113 -0.57 6.72 5.83
CA ALA A 113 -0.16 5.36 6.20
C ALA A 113 -1.26 4.32 5.90
N GLN A 114 -2.53 4.66 6.15
CA GLN A 114 -3.65 3.76 5.87
C GLN A 114 -3.93 3.65 4.38
N GLN A 115 -3.79 4.75 3.62
CA GLN A 115 -3.85 4.72 2.16
C GLN A 115 -2.79 3.79 1.58
N LEU A 116 -1.53 3.93 2.02
CA LEU A 116 -0.45 3.07 1.56
C LEU A 116 -0.69 1.60 1.94
N GLN A 117 -1.20 1.31 3.15
CA GLN A 117 -1.53 -0.05 3.55
C GLN A 117 -2.60 -0.68 2.66
N LEU A 118 -3.66 0.05 2.31
CA LEU A 118 -4.71 -0.45 1.40
C LEU A 118 -4.17 -0.68 -0.01
N VAL A 119 -3.30 0.21 -0.50
CA VAL A 119 -2.62 0.07 -1.78
C VAL A 119 -1.70 -1.16 -1.77
N ALA A 120 -0.82 -1.27 -0.77
CA ALA A 120 0.12 -2.37 -0.65
C ALA A 120 -0.59 -3.72 -0.50
N ALA A 121 -1.71 -3.76 0.23
CA ALA A 121 -2.51 -4.96 0.39
C ALA A 121 -3.37 -5.33 -0.83
N GLY A 122 -3.47 -4.46 -1.85
CA GLY A 122 -4.38 -4.70 -2.98
C GLY A 122 -5.82 -4.80 -2.54
N ALA A 123 -6.26 -3.86 -1.70
CA ALA A 123 -7.54 -3.95 -1.03
C ALA A 123 -8.74 -3.88 -1.99
N ARG A 124 -9.74 -4.72 -1.73
CA ARG A 124 -11.10 -4.62 -2.27
C ARG A 124 -12.05 -4.28 -1.13
N VAL A 125 -12.70 -3.13 -1.22
CA VAL A 125 -13.71 -2.64 -0.27
C VAL A 125 -15.07 -2.77 -0.93
N THR A 126 -15.95 -3.61 -0.40
CA THR A 126 -17.30 -3.81 -0.94
C THR A 126 -18.33 -3.47 0.12
N ARG A 127 -19.24 -2.52 -0.17
CA ARG A 127 -20.47 -2.37 0.61
C ARG A 127 -21.46 -3.45 0.20
N LEU A 128 -21.91 -4.24 1.17
CA LEU A 128 -22.90 -5.28 0.99
C LEU A 128 -24.28 -4.72 1.36
N GLY A 129 -25.20 -4.72 0.39
CA GLY A 129 -26.61 -4.42 0.64
C GLY A 129 -27.43 -5.68 0.90
N THR A 130 -28.67 -5.50 1.36
CA THR A 130 -29.63 -6.60 1.47
C THR A 130 -30.34 -6.84 0.14
N VAL A 131 -30.30 -8.08 -0.33
CA VAL A 131 -31.18 -8.56 -1.40
C VAL A 131 -32.56 -8.77 -0.79
N SER A 132 -33.37 -7.72 -0.70
CA SER A 132 -34.80 -7.85 -0.39
C SER A 132 -35.57 -7.21 -1.53
N GLU A 133 -36.25 -8.04 -2.32
CA GLU A 133 -37.01 -7.65 -3.51
C GLU A 133 -38.22 -6.74 -3.21
N GLU A 134 -38.56 -6.49 -1.94
CA GLU A 134 -39.75 -5.72 -1.59
C GLU A 134 -39.49 -4.86 -0.35
N ALA A 135 -39.28 -3.55 -0.53
CA ALA A 135 -39.80 -2.55 0.41
C ALA A 135 -39.82 -1.17 -0.25
N GLU A 136 -41.00 -0.60 -0.34
CA GLU A 136 -41.25 0.79 -0.72
C GLU A 136 -40.44 1.75 0.18
N SER A 137 -39.84 2.78 -0.42
CA SER A 137 -39.09 3.81 0.32
C SER A 137 -40.02 4.66 1.18
N PRO A 138 -39.75 4.89 2.48
CA PRO A 138 -40.23 6.08 3.12
C PRO A 138 -39.35 7.26 2.70
N ALA A 139 -40.01 8.35 2.34
CA ALA A 139 -39.37 9.60 1.97
C ALA A 139 -38.77 10.29 3.22
N GLY A 140 -37.45 10.51 3.19
CA GLY A 140 -36.77 11.58 3.92
C GLY A 140 -36.06 11.18 5.23
N GLY A 141 -34.82 11.68 5.39
CA GLY A 141 -34.27 12.04 6.70
C GLY A 141 -32.94 11.41 7.14
N SER A 142 -31.85 12.13 6.89
CA SER A 142 -30.52 12.01 7.54
C SER A 142 -29.64 10.79 7.21
N LEU A 143 -28.32 11.03 7.10
CA LEU A 143 -27.27 10.05 6.80
C LEU A 143 -26.99 9.06 7.94
N ALA A 144 -27.66 9.20 9.10
CA ALA A 144 -27.43 8.37 10.29
C ALA A 144 -28.70 7.66 10.80
N GLY A 145 -29.87 7.88 10.17
CA GLY A 145 -31.16 7.35 10.63
C GLY A 145 -31.65 6.06 9.94
N ASP A 146 -30.95 5.60 8.89
CA ASP A 146 -31.45 4.56 7.97
C ASP A 146 -30.81 3.18 8.17
N LEU A 147 -30.17 2.94 9.33
CA LEU A 147 -29.76 1.58 9.71
C LEU A 147 -30.97 0.81 10.24
N ASP A 148 -31.79 0.28 9.33
CA ASP A 148 -32.80 -0.72 9.67
C ASP A 148 -32.09 -1.94 10.31
N PRO A 149 -32.37 -2.29 11.57
CA PRO A 149 -31.73 -3.40 12.27
C PRO A 149 -31.92 -4.76 11.58
N GLY A 150 -32.92 -4.90 10.71
CA GLY A 150 -33.15 -6.07 9.86
C GLY A 150 -32.41 -6.04 8.52
N ARG A 151 -31.82 -4.89 8.14
CA ARG A 151 -31.08 -4.66 6.89
C ARG A 151 -29.68 -4.12 7.15
N LEU A 152 -28.87 -4.87 7.89
CA LEU A 152 -27.49 -4.47 8.18
C LEU A 152 -26.67 -4.42 6.88
N GLU A 153 -26.60 -3.24 6.25
CA GLU A 153 -25.56 -2.93 5.28
C GLU A 153 -24.22 -3.11 5.99
N THR A 154 -23.40 -4.00 5.47
CA THR A 154 -22.10 -4.32 6.06
C THR A 154 -21.00 -4.12 5.02
N SER A 155 -19.75 -4.18 5.43
CA SER A 155 -18.61 -4.03 4.54
C SER A 155 -17.81 -5.32 4.49
N ARG A 156 -17.42 -5.72 3.28
CA ARG A 156 -16.42 -6.76 3.05
C ARG A 156 -15.11 -6.10 2.65
N LEU A 157 -14.03 -6.48 3.35
CA LEU A 157 -12.68 -6.14 2.98
C LEU A 157 -11.95 -7.42 2.54
N ALA A 158 -11.34 -7.41 1.37
CA ALA A 158 -10.49 -8.48 0.86
C ALA A 158 -9.15 -7.91 0.42
N PHE A 159 -8.10 -8.73 0.47
CA PHE A 159 -6.74 -8.35 0.09
C PHE A 159 -6.20 -9.34 -0.93
N ASP A 160 -5.85 -8.84 -2.11
CA ASP A 160 -5.44 -9.68 -3.24
C ASP A 160 -3.95 -9.48 -3.52
N GLU A 161 -3.16 -10.54 -3.40
CA GLU A 161 -1.70 -10.54 -3.64
C GLU A 161 -0.93 -9.41 -2.90
N PRO A 162 -0.99 -9.30 -1.56
CA PRO A 162 -0.34 -8.21 -0.84
C PRO A 162 1.15 -8.10 -1.15
N ALA A 163 1.66 -6.87 -1.22
CA ALA A 163 3.07 -6.55 -1.38
C ALA A 163 3.84 -6.81 -0.07
N SER A 164 3.88 -8.06 0.38
CA SER A 164 4.36 -8.46 1.70
C SER A 164 5.84 -8.18 1.94
N ASN A 165 6.63 -8.07 0.87
CA ASN A 165 8.06 -7.75 0.92
C ASN A 165 8.35 -6.26 0.74
N LEU A 166 7.32 -5.39 0.78
CA LEU A 166 7.50 -3.95 0.62
C LEU A 166 8.40 -3.35 1.71
N TYR A 167 8.52 -3.96 2.89
CA TYR A 167 9.44 -3.46 3.92
C TYR A 167 10.93 -3.71 3.57
N PHE A 168 11.23 -4.61 2.62
CA PHE A 168 12.57 -4.81 2.07
C PHE A 168 12.83 -3.84 0.90
N GLN A 169 13.20 -2.60 1.21
CA GLN A 169 13.34 -1.49 0.24
C GLN A 169 14.54 -1.62 -0.74
N ARG A 170 15.49 -2.53 -0.48
CA ARG A 170 16.73 -2.67 -1.28
C ARG A 170 16.49 -3.29 -2.65
N ASP A 171 15.50 -4.16 -2.75
CA ASP A 171 15.35 -5.02 -3.93
C ASP A 171 14.64 -4.31 -5.09
N GLN A 172 13.84 -3.28 -4.81
CA GLN A 172 13.06 -2.58 -5.83
C GLN A 172 13.87 -1.48 -6.52
N GLN A 173 14.89 -0.95 -5.85
CA GLN A 173 15.69 0.16 -6.36
C GLN A 173 17.13 0.14 -5.84
N ILE A 174 18.04 0.70 -6.65
CA ILE A 174 19.42 0.98 -6.26
C ILE A 174 19.68 2.47 -6.45
N THR A 175 20.18 3.15 -5.42
CA THR A 175 20.63 4.54 -5.53
C THR A 175 22.08 4.58 -6.01
N THR A 176 22.39 5.47 -6.95
CA THR A 176 23.73 5.63 -7.53
C THR A 176 24.17 7.10 -7.47
N PRO A 177 25.41 7.45 -7.84
CA PRO A 177 25.84 8.84 -7.97
C PRO A 177 25.01 9.66 -8.97
N ARG A 178 24.32 8.97 -9.87
CA ARG A 178 23.50 9.59 -10.93
C ARG A 178 22.01 9.53 -10.63
N GLY A 179 21.58 9.04 -9.46
CA GLY A 179 20.18 8.88 -9.09
C GLY A 179 19.72 7.41 -9.04
N HIS A 180 18.40 7.19 -9.03
CA HIS A 180 17.83 5.88 -8.76
C HIS A 180 17.69 4.99 -10.01
N VAL A 181 18.07 3.73 -9.87
CA VAL A 181 17.82 2.66 -10.83
C VAL A 181 16.69 1.79 -10.28
N LEU A 182 15.62 1.63 -11.06
CA LEU A 182 14.55 0.70 -10.70
C LEU A 182 14.84 -0.70 -11.24
N CYS A 183 14.81 -1.67 -10.34
CA CYS A 183 15.08 -3.07 -10.64
C CYS A 183 13.85 -3.75 -11.26
N ALA A 184 14.08 -4.73 -12.12
CA ALA A 184 13.02 -5.59 -12.61
C ALA A 184 12.63 -6.59 -11.52
N ALA A 185 11.34 -6.66 -11.19
CA ALA A 185 10.82 -7.70 -10.31
C ALA A 185 10.95 -9.07 -11.00
N ALA A 186 11.63 -10.02 -10.35
CA ALA A 186 11.80 -11.37 -10.87
C ALA A 186 10.52 -12.21 -10.81
N THR A 187 9.56 -11.83 -9.96
CA THR A 187 8.30 -12.56 -9.76
C THR A 187 7.08 -11.65 -9.89
N ASP A 188 5.97 -12.27 -10.27
CA ASP A 188 4.68 -11.62 -10.49
C ASP A 188 4.12 -10.97 -9.22
N THR A 189 4.32 -11.61 -8.06
CA THR A 189 3.96 -11.11 -6.72
C THR A 189 4.62 -9.77 -6.36
N ARG A 190 5.75 -9.43 -7.00
CA ARG A 190 6.50 -8.19 -6.73
C ARG A 190 6.17 -7.06 -7.71
N ARG A 191 5.27 -7.26 -8.67
CA ARG A 191 4.87 -6.19 -9.61
C ARG A 191 4.27 -4.98 -8.91
N ARG A 192 3.48 -5.19 -7.84
CA ARG A 192 2.83 -4.10 -7.09
C ARG A 192 3.84 -3.26 -6.30
N GLU A 193 4.85 -3.90 -5.70
CA GLU A 193 5.96 -3.19 -5.04
C GLU A 193 6.61 -2.19 -5.99
N ARG A 194 6.89 -2.64 -7.23
CA ARG A 194 7.46 -1.77 -8.25
C ARG A 194 6.54 -0.61 -8.58
N GLU A 195 5.24 -0.84 -8.77
CA GLU A 195 4.30 0.24 -9.05
C GLU A 195 4.29 1.31 -7.95
N ILE A 196 4.29 0.90 -6.68
CA ILE A 196 4.34 1.81 -5.54
C ILE A 196 5.66 2.59 -5.55
N VAL A 197 6.79 1.90 -5.64
CA VAL A 197 8.13 2.51 -5.57
C VAL A 197 8.39 3.45 -6.75
N THR A 198 7.94 3.12 -7.97
CA THR A 198 8.11 3.98 -9.16
C THR A 198 7.46 5.36 -9.02
N ARG A 199 6.55 5.54 -8.07
CA ARG A 199 5.90 6.83 -7.80
C ARG A 199 6.53 7.58 -6.63
N ALA A 200 7.36 6.92 -5.83
CA ALA A 200 8.11 7.56 -4.76
C ALA A 200 9.39 8.24 -5.28
N VAL A 201 9.99 7.71 -6.35
CA VAL A 201 11.27 8.19 -6.89
C VAL A 201 11.16 8.55 -8.37
N ASP A 202 11.93 9.55 -8.80
CA ASP A 202 12.17 9.82 -10.21
C ASP A 202 13.44 9.07 -10.66
N PRO A 203 13.31 7.99 -11.45
CA PRO A 203 14.45 7.13 -11.75
C PRO A 203 15.22 7.62 -12.96
N VAL A 204 16.55 7.60 -12.85
CA VAL A 204 17.43 7.86 -14.00
C VAL A 204 17.57 6.67 -14.94
N HIS A 205 17.24 5.47 -14.46
CA HIS A 205 17.20 4.27 -15.28
C HIS A 205 16.13 3.27 -14.81
N ARG A 206 15.51 2.58 -15.77
CA ARG A 206 14.57 1.48 -15.50
C ARG A 206 15.10 0.22 -16.18
N VAL A 207 15.45 -0.78 -15.38
CA VAL A 207 15.87 -2.08 -15.92
C VAL A 207 14.62 -2.81 -16.44
N SER A 208 14.56 -3.07 -17.73
CA SER A 208 13.53 -3.91 -18.33
C SER A 208 13.90 -5.39 -18.21
N ALA A 209 12.90 -6.26 -18.16
CA ALA A 209 13.09 -7.72 -18.20
C ALA A 209 13.49 -8.15 -19.62
N GLY A 210 14.71 -7.81 -20.02
CA GLY A 210 15.42 -8.40 -21.14
C GLY A 210 16.77 -8.90 -20.62
N PRO A 211 17.40 -9.89 -21.27
CA PRO A 211 18.78 -10.22 -20.96
C PRO A 211 19.62 -8.95 -21.07
N LEU A 212 20.45 -8.68 -20.06
CA LEU A 212 21.44 -7.62 -20.10
C LEU A 212 22.42 -7.97 -21.23
N GLY A 213 22.18 -7.42 -22.42
CA GLY A 213 23.08 -7.52 -23.55
C GLY A 213 24.35 -6.73 -23.21
N GLY A 214 25.37 -7.42 -22.73
CA GLY A 214 26.71 -6.88 -22.60
C GLY A 214 27.30 -6.61 -23.99
N GLY A 215 27.76 -5.38 -24.19
CA GLY A 215 28.78 -5.01 -25.17
C GLY A 215 30.01 -4.54 -24.41
#